data_AF-A0A315XHJ8-F1
#
_entry.id   AF-A0A315XHJ8-F1
#
_cell.length_a   1.000
_cell.length_b   1.000
_cell.length_c   1.000
_cell.angle_alpha   90.00
_cell.angle_beta   90.00
_cell.angle_gamma   90.00
#
_symmetry.space_group_name_H-M   'P 1'
#
loop_
_entity.id
_entity.type
_entity.pdbx_description
1 polymer ?
#
loop_
_entity_poly.entity_id
_entity_poly.type
_entity_poly.pdbx_seq_one_letter_code
_entity_poly.pdbx_strand_id
1 'polypeptide(L)'
;MEEGLIRTAPDREKAKSILKMVETTLEMIDSIDPRRFTSHVVKEYYEVIRELITVILLLDGYKTHGEGAHKKLIEYMEKNYGEFKGYEIFLLDELRVIRNKIAYNGFFVTDDYLDRRKQDILMLIDKLRIIIYKKL
;
A
#
# COMPACT_ATOMS: atom_id res chain seq x y z
N MET A 1 -20.05 -15.24 -3.41
CA MET A 1 -18.92 -14.45 -3.95
C MET A 1 -18.48 -13.53 -2.83
N GLU A 2 -17.20 -13.52 -2.45
CA GLU A 2 -16.73 -12.47 -1.51
C GLU A 2 -16.89 -11.13 -2.22
N GLU A 3 -17.75 -10.27 -1.70
CA GLU A 3 -17.97 -8.93 -2.25
C GLU A 3 -16.64 -8.17 -2.36
N GLY A 4 -16.34 -7.67 -3.57
CA GLY A 4 -15.19 -6.80 -3.83
C GLY A 4 -13.92 -7.47 -4.36
N LEU A 5 -13.86 -8.80 -4.48
CA LEU A 5 -12.75 -9.53 -5.13
C LEU A 5 -13.23 -10.31 -6.36
N ILE A 6 -12.50 -10.19 -7.47
CA ILE A 6 -12.78 -10.85 -8.74
C ILE A 6 -11.59 -11.72 -9.13
N ARG A 7 -11.84 -12.99 -9.44
CA ARG A 7 -10.80 -13.90 -9.95
C ARG A 7 -10.49 -13.58 -11.42
N THR A 8 -9.21 -13.61 -11.76
CA THR A 8 -8.68 -13.32 -13.09
C THR A 8 -7.44 -14.18 -13.36
N ALA A 9 -6.94 -14.16 -14.59
CA ALA A 9 -5.64 -14.77 -14.88
C ALA A 9 -4.52 -13.90 -14.27
N PRO A 10 -3.46 -14.49 -13.70
CA PRO A 10 -2.31 -13.72 -13.24
C PRO A 10 -1.73 -12.82 -14.34
N ASP A 11 -1.47 -11.56 -14.01
CA ASP A 11 -1.05 -10.52 -14.97
C ASP A 11 0.34 -9.97 -14.61
N ARG A 12 1.37 -10.72 -15.04
CA ARG A 12 2.78 -10.41 -14.73
C ARG A 12 3.29 -9.15 -15.44
N GLU A 13 2.79 -8.86 -16.64
CA GLU A 13 3.20 -7.67 -17.40
C GLU A 13 2.68 -6.39 -16.73
N LYS A 14 1.41 -6.40 -16.32
CA LYS A 14 0.84 -5.30 -15.54
C LYS A 14 1.51 -5.16 -14.18
N ALA A 15 1.81 -6.28 -13.50
CA ALA A 15 2.57 -6.27 -12.25
C ALA A 15 3.92 -5.54 -12.40
N LYS A 16 4.71 -5.89 -13.43
CA LYS A 16 5.99 -5.22 -13.72
C LYS A 16 5.84 -3.73 -14.01
N SER A 17 4.79 -3.35 -14.73
CA SER A 17 4.50 -1.95 -15.06
C SER A 17 4.16 -1.13 -13.82
N ILE A 18 3.35 -1.67 -12.90
CA ILE A 18 3.03 -1.02 -11.63
C ILE A 18 4.28 -0.92 -10.75
N LEU A 19 5.09 -1.96 -10.67
CA LEU A 19 6.35 -1.91 -9.91
C LEU A 19 7.26 -0.80 -10.38
N LYS A 20 7.39 -0.59 -11.70
CA LYS A 20 8.16 0.53 -12.23
C LYS A 20 7.63 1.89 -11.74
N MET A 21 6.31 2.06 -11.68
CA MET A 21 5.70 3.28 -11.14
C MET A 21 6.00 3.45 -9.65
N VAL A 22 5.89 2.37 -8.86
CA VAL A 22 6.22 2.37 -7.43
C VAL A 22 7.65 2.85 -7.19
N GLU A 23 8.64 2.36 -7.95
CA GLU A 23 10.03 2.80 -7.79
C GLU A 23 10.18 4.30 -8.07
N THR A 24 9.58 4.81 -9.16
CA THR A 24 9.63 6.26 -9.46
C THR A 24 8.91 7.12 -8.42
N THR A 25 7.85 6.59 -7.79
CA THR A 25 7.14 7.27 -6.70
C THR A 25 7.98 7.32 -5.42
N LEU A 26 8.71 6.25 -5.11
CA LEU A 26 9.64 6.23 -3.98
C LEU A 26 10.80 7.23 -4.18
N GLU A 27 11.38 7.27 -5.38
CA GLU A 27 12.39 8.28 -5.75
C GLU A 27 11.85 9.70 -5.58
N MET A 28 10.60 9.94 -6.00
CA MET A 28 9.94 11.24 -5.80
C MET A 28 9.77 11.55 -4.31
N ILE A 29 9.30 10.61 -3.49
CA ILE A 29 9.13 10.80 -2.04
C ILE A 29 10.46 11.20 -1.39
N ASP A 30 11.57 10.57 -1.80
CA ASP A 30 12.91 10.86 -1.26
C ASP A 30 13.41 12.27 -1.63
N SER A 31 12.89 12.86 -2.70
CA SER A 31 13.23 14.23 -3.12
C SER A 31 12.42 15.34 -2.41
N ILE A 32 11.36 14.97 -1.67
CA ILE A 32 10.46 15.91 -1.02
C ILE A 32 10.91 16.18 0.43
N ASP A 33 10.86 17.45 0.86
CA ASP A 33 11.04 17.80 2.28
C ASP A 33 9.87 17.22 3.11
N PRO A 34 10.11 16.18 3.94
CA PRO A 34 9.05 15.48 4.63
C PRO A 34 8.44 16.29 5.77
N ARG A 35 9.12 17.34 6.28
CA ARG A 35 8.58 18.19 7.36
C ARG A 35 7.64 19.25 6.82
N ARG A 36 7.92 19.75 5.62
CA ARG A 36 7.06 20.72 4.95
C ARG A 36 5.84 20.07 4.30
N PHE A 37 5.98 18.84 3.81
CA PHE A 37 4.96 18.16 3.03
C PHE A 37 4.51 16.83 3.66
N THR A 38 4.45 16.76 5.00
CA THR A 38 4.16 15.54 5.75
C THR A 38 2.91 14.79 5.26
N SER A 39 1.77 15.47 5.12
CA SER A 39 0.54 14.84 4.62
C SER A 39 0.71 14.24 3.25
N HIS A 40 1.41 14.93 2.34
CA HIS A 40 1.65 14.42 0.99
C HIS A 40 2.54 13.19 1.05
N VAL A 41 3.65 13.24 1.79
CA VAL A 41 4.56 12.11 1.94
C VAL A 41 3.85 10.89 2.55
N VAL A 42 3.08 11.06 3.62
CA VAL A 42 2.31 9.96 4.25
C VAL A 42 1.26 9.40 3.30
N LYS A 43 0.58 10.26 2.53
CA LYS A 43 -0.36 9.81 1.49
C LYS A 43 0.35 8.97 0.43
N GLU A 44 1.47 9.44 -0.11
CA GLU A 44 2.18 8.73 -1.17
C GLU A 44 2.78 7.40 -0.68
N TYR A 45 3.25 7.31 0.56
CA TYR A 45 3.63 6.02 1.15
C TYR A 45 2.47 5.02 1.18
N TYR A 46 1.26 5.45 1.53
CA TYR A 46 0.10 4.58 1.48
C TYR A 46 -0.24 4.15 0.04
N GLU A 47 -0.13 5.06 -0.92
CA GLU A 47 -0.37 4.72 -2.33
C GLU A 47 0.63 3.68 -2.84
N VAL A 48 1.93 3.80 -2.49
CA VAL A 48 2.94 2.79 -2.77
C VAL A 48 2.56 1.42 -2.18
N ILE A 49 2.21 1.39 -0.89
CA ILE A 49 1.79 0.16 -0.22
C ILE A 49 0.58 -0.47 -0.90
N ARG A 50 -0.42 0.34 -1.25
CA ARG A 50 -1.62 -0.11 -1.95
C ARG A 50 -1.30 -0.72 -3.31
N GLU A 51 -0.42 -0.07 -4.08
CA GLU A 51 0.00 -0.55 -5.39
C GLU A 51 0.77 -1.86 -5.29
N LEU A 52 1.66 -2.00 -4.30
CA LEU A 52 2.35 -3.26 -4.03
C LEU A 52 1.37 -4.38 -3.66
N ILE A 53 0.38 -4.12 -2.80
CA ILE A 53 -0.67 -5.13 -2.51
C ILE A 53 -1.48 -5.45 -3.77
N THR A 54 -1.77 -4.45 -4.61
CA THR A 54 -2.45 -4.67 -5.89
C THR A 54 -1.63 -5.57 -6.82
N VAL A 55 -0.29 -5.40 -6.86
CA VAL A 55 0.61 -6.28 -7.59
C VAL A 55 0.54 -7.71 -7.07
N ILE A 56 0.51 -7.90 -5.75
CA ILE A 56 0.36 -9.23 -5.13
C ILE A 56 -0.94 -9.89 -5.61
N LEU A 57 -2.08 -9.18 -5.54
CA LEU A 57 -3.36 -9.70 -6.03
C LEU A 57 -3.30 -10.06 -7.53
N LEU A 58 -2.69 -9.19 -8.35
CA LEU A 58 -2.54 -9.46 -9.79
C LEU A 58 -1.72 -10.72 -10.05
N LEU A 59 -0.68 -11.00 -9.26
CA LEU A 59 0.13 -12.21 -9.37
C LEU A 59 -0.61 -13.45 -8.83
N ASP A 60 -1.50 -13.27 -7.87
CA ASP A 60 -2.36 -14.33 -7.34
C ASP A 60 -3.59 -14.62 -8.21
N GLY A 61 -3.81 -13.84 -9.27
CA GLY A 61 -4.96 -13.99 -10.16
C GLY A 61 -6.25 -13.41 -9.58
N TYR A 62 -6.13 -12.27 -8.89
CA TYR A 62 -7.25 -11.52 -8.32
C TYR A 62 -7.17 -10.04 -8.67
N LYS A 63 -8.33 -9.36 -8.64
CA LYS A 63 -8.48 -7.91 -8.74
C LYS A 63 -9.55 -7.46 -7.74
N THR A 64 -9.37 -6.30 -7.14
CA THR A 64 -10.44 -5.66 -6.35
C THR A 64 -11.32 -4.77 -7.21
N HIS A 65 -12.60 -4.66 -6.86
CA HIS A 65 -13.55 -3.76 -7.52
C HIS A 65 -14.54 -3.17 -6.52
N GLY A 66 -15.16 -2.04 -6.88
CA GLY A 66 -16.25 -1.42 -6.13
C GLY A 66 -15.80 -0.56 -4.94
N GLU A 67 -16.79 -0.10 -4.18
CA GLU A 67 -16.55 0.66 -2.95
C GLU A 67 -15.83 -0.19 -1.91
N GLY A 68 -14.90 0.42 -1.17
CA GLY A 68 -14.12 -0.30 -0.15
C GLY A 68 -13.02 -1.20 -0.68
N ALA A 69 -12.68 -1.14 -1.98
CA ALA A 69 -11.60 -1.93 -2.60
C ALA A 69 -10.28 -1.89 -1.80
N HIS A 70 -9.92 -0.73 -1.24
CA HIS A 70 -8.73 -0.58 -0.41
C HIS A 70 -8.76 -1.39 0.88
N LYS A 71 -9.93 -1.49 1.52
CA LYS A 71 -10.12 -2.33 2.70
C LYS A 71 -10.00 -3.80 2.31
N LYS A 72 -10.56 -4.17 1.14
CA LYS A 72 -10.46 -5.53 0.60
C LYS A 72 -9.02 -5.97 0.30
N LEU A 73 -8.15 -5.04 -0.11
CA LEU A 73 -6.71 -5.32 -0.24
C LEU A 73 -6.10 -5.75 1.10
N ILE A 74 -6.41 -5.04 2.19
CA ILE A 74 -5.88 -5.34 3.52
C ILE A 74 -6.46 -6.66 4.05
N GLU A 75 -7.78 -6.85 3.93
CA GLU A 75 -8.45 -8.11 4.30
C GLU A 75 -7.87 -9.31 3.52
N TYR A 76 -7.51 -9.12 2.25
CA TYR A 76 -6.85 -10.15 1.45
C TYR A 76 -5.46 -10.50 2.01
N MET A 77 -4.65 -9.50 2.35
CA MET A 77 -3.33 -9.73 2.95
C MET A 77 -3.45 -10.46 4.29
N GLU A 78 -4.34 -10.03 5.17
CA GLU A 78 -4.57 -10.66 6.48
C GLU A 78 -4.97 -12.14 6.35
N LYS A 79 -5.86 -12.47 5.40
CA LYS A 79 -6.36 -13.83 5.20
C LYS A 79 -5.38 -14.77 4.52
N ASN A 80 -4.58 -14.26 3.57
CA ASN A 80 -3.79 -15.11 2.67
C ASN A 80 -2.27 -15.07 2.93
N TYR A 81 -1.79 -14.07 3.68
CA TYR A 81 -0.38 -13.88 3.98
C TYR A 81 -0.14 -13.89 5.49
N GLY A 82 -0.16 -15.10 6.08
CA GLY A 82 0.02 -15.30 7.53
C GLY A 82 1.38 -14.86 8.10
N GLU A 83 2.31 -14.42 7.25
CA GLU A 83 3.55 -13.77 7.68
C GLU A 83 3.33 -12.34 8.19
N PHE A 84 2.20 -11.69 7.89
CA PHE A 84 1.83 -10.39 8.43
C PHE A 84 1.31 -10.50 9.86
N LYS A 85 1.89 -9.70 10.76
CA LYS A 85 1.53 -9.62 12.17
C LYS A 85 0.38 -8.63 12.36
N GLY A 86 -0.37 -8.78 13.45
CA GLY A 86 -1.53 -7.91 13.74
C GLY A 86 -1.22 -6.41 13.75
N TYR A 87 -0.03 -6.01 14.23
CA TYR A 87 0.37 -4.59 14.20
C TYR A 87 0.67 -4.08 12.78
N GLU A 88 1.13 -4.95 11.88
CA GLU A 88 1.38 -4.61 10.47
C GLU A 88 0.04 -4.39 9.76
N ILE A 89 -0.93 -5.28 9.97
CA ILE A 89 -2.31 -5.12 9.47
C ILE A 89 -2.95 -3.84 10.03
N PHE A 90 -2.77 -3.57 11.33
CA PHE A 90 -3.23 -2.33 11.95
C PHE A 90 -2.62 -1.09 11.29
N LEU A 91 -1.30 -1.09 11.04
CA LEU A 91 -0.63 0.03 10.38
C LEU A 91 -1.12 0.23 8.93
N LEU A 92 -1.38 -0.84 8.18
CA LEU A 92 -1.98 -0.75 6.85
C LEU A 92 -3.35 -0.05 6.89
N ASP A 93 -4.20 -0.39 7.88
CA ASP A 93 -5.52 0.22 8.03
C ASP A 93 -5.46 1.67 8.54
N GLU A 94 -4.56 1.95 9.49
CA GLU A 94 -4.26 3.31 9.98
C GLU A 94 -3.89 4.23 8.81
N LEU A 95 -2.95 3.81 7.97
CA LEU A 95 -2.51 4.57 6.78
C LEU A 95 -3.66 4.75 5.77
N ARG A 96 -4.51 3.74 5.57
CA ARG A 96 -5.70 3.85 4.72
C ARG A 96 -6.65 4.94 5.22
N VAL A 97 -6.91 4.95 6.53
CA VAL A 97 -7.78 5.95 7.16
C VAL A 97 -7.17 7.35 7.08
N ILE A 98 -5.87 7.49 7.35
CA ILE A 98 -5.16 8.77 7.23
C ILE A 98 -5.19 9.28 5.80
N ARG A 99 -4.90 8.43 4.79
CA ARG A 99 -4.96 8.82 3.38
C ARG A 99 -6.36 9.30 3.00
N ASN A 100 -7.41 8.62 3.47
CA ASN A 100 -8.79 9.07 3.24
C ASN A 100 -9.05 10.45 3.88
N LYS A 101 -8.61 10.68 5.12
CA LYS A 101 -8.74 11.99 5.76
C LYS A 101 -7.99 13.09 4.99
N ILE A 102 -6.79 12.81 4.49
CA ILE A 102 -6.01 13.75 3.67
C ILE A 102 -6.78 14.06 2.38
N ALA A 103 -7.22 13.03 1.65
CA ALA A 103 -7.83 13.18 0.33
C ALA A 103 -9.23 13.82 0.35
N TYR A 104 -10.07 13.47 1.33
CA TYR A 104 -11.46 13.93 1.38
C TYR A 104 -11.68 15.13 2.30
N ASN A 105 -10.87 15.28 3.35
CA ASN A 105 -11.08 16.30 4.39
C ASN A 105 -9.94 17.33 4.44
N GLY A 106 -8.91 17.22 3.59
CA GLY A 106 -7.74 18.11 3.63
C GLY A 106 -6.96 18.01 4.94
N PHE A 107 -6.95 16.83 5.57
CA PHE A 107 -6.31 16.62 6.86
C PHE A 107 -4.79 16.86 6.83
N PHE A 108 -4.28 17.56 7.83
CA PHE A 108 -2.85 17.79 8.03
C PHE A 108 -2.26 16.80 9.03
N VAL A 109 -1.33 15.98 8.57
CA VAL A 109 -0.55 15.07 9.41
C VAL A 109 0.61 15.85 10.02
N THR A 110 0.83 15.68 11.33
CA THR A 110 1.97 16.27 12.02
C THR A 110 3.27 15.56 11.64
N ASP A 111 4.37 16.29 11.53
CA ASP A 111 5.69 15.75 11.20
C ASP A 111 6.14 14.66 12.17
N ASP A 112 5.79 14.78 13.46
CA ASP A 112 6.06 13.75 14.48
C ASP A 112 5.46 12.37 14.16
N TYR A 113 4.33 12.33 13.43
CA TYR A 113 3.73 11.06 13.02
C TYR A 113 4.66 10.32 12.05
N LEU A 114 5.17 11.05 11.05
CA LEU A 114 6.06 10.46 10.06
C LEU A 114 7.39 10.05 10.70
N ASP A 115 7.95 10.87 11.59
CA ASP A 115 9.18 10.51 12.31
C ASP A 115 9.04 9.20 13.10
N ARG A 116 7.89 8.97 13.75
CA ARG A 116 7.63 7.75 14.52
C ARG A 116 7.30 6.54 13.67
N ARG A 117 6.65 6.73 12.51
CA ARG A 117 6.13 5.63 11.68
C ARG A 117 6.98 5.29 10.46
N LYS A 118 7.89 6.17 10.04
CA LYS A 118 8.63 6.02 8.78
C LYS A 118 9.34 4.67 8.68
N GLN A 119 10.01 4.23 9.74
CA GLN A 119 10.70 2.93 9.73
C GLN A 119 9.72 1.76 9.57
N ASP A 120 8.60 1.76 10.30
CA ASP A 120 7.58 0.71 10.17
C ASP A 120 6.98 0.68 8.76
N ILE A 121 6.73 1.86 8.16
CA ILE A 121 6.23 2.01 6.79
C ILE A 121 7.22 1.42 5.77
N LEU A 122 8.52 1.76 5.90
CA LEU A 122 9.54 1.25 5.00
C LEU A 122 9.71 -0.27 5.15
N MET A 123 9.66 -0.80 6.37
CA MET A 123 9.69 -2.25 6.62
C MET A 123 8.49 -2.97 5.97
N LEU A 124 7.29 -2.38 6.01
CA LEU A 124 6.12 -2.92 5.31
C LEU A 124 6.34 -2.96 3.79
N ILE A 125 6.87 -1.88 3.22
CA ILE A 125 7.17 -1.79 1.79
C ILE A 125 8.17 -2.87 1.38
N ASP A 126 9.27 -3.02 2.11
CA ASP A 126 10.28 -4.05 1.83
C ASP A 126 9.72 -5.46 1.92
N LYS A 127 8.89 -5.73 2.94
CA LYS A 127 8.21 -7.02 3.10
C LYS A 127 7.30 -7.34 1.91
N LEU A 128 6.50 -6.37 1.46
CA LEU A 128 5.65 -6.53 0.27
C LEU A 128 6.49 -6.79 -0.99
N ARG A 129 7.60 -6.06 -1.17
CA ARG A 129 8.53 -6.29 -2.30
C ARG A 129 9.12 -7.69 -2.28
N ILE A 130 9.57 -8.19 -1.13
CA ILE A 130 10.10 -9.55 -0.98
C ILE A 130 9.06 -10.60 -1.44
N ILE A 131 7.79 -10.43 -1.06
CA ILE A 131 6.70 -11.33 -1.50
C ILE A 131 6.55 -11.32 -3.02
N ILE A 132 6.57 -10.12 -3.61
CA ILE A 132 6.42 -9.95 -5.06
C ILE A 132 7.59 -10.57 -5.81
N TYR A 133 8.83 -10.34 -5.39
CA TYR A 133 10.01 -10.88 -6.05
C TYR A 133 10.09 -12.41 -5.99
N LYS A 134 9.50 -13.05 -4.96
CA LYS A 134 9.38 -14.51 -4.91
C LYS A 134 8.39 -15.08 -5.93
N LYS A 135 7.50 -14.26 -6.50
CA LYS A 135 6.42 -14.68 -7.41
C LYS A 135 6.69 -14.35 -8.89
N LEU A 136 7.58 -13.41 -9.16
CA LEU A 136 7.98 -13.01 -10.52
C LEU A 136 8.87 -14.08 -11.15
#